data_AF-C0W305-F1
#
_entry.id   AF-C0W305-F1
#
_cell.length_a   1.000
_cell.length_b   1.000
_cell.length_c   1.000
_cell.angle_alpha   90.00
_cell.angle_beta   90.00
_cell.angle_gamma   90.00
#
_symmetry.space_group_name_H-M   'P 1'
#
loop_
_entity.id
_entity.type
_entity.pdbx_description
1 polymer ?
#
loop_
_entity_poly.entity_id
_entity_poly.type
_entity_poly.pdbx_seq_one_letter_code
_entity_poly.pdbx_strand_id
1 'polypeptide(L)'
;MDAGTQARLSHFQALYARVERDNAELSAILEALPRMQERLAELVGYYDTQWSTDHEEIDSFPSGEGSYSILSEDAIYNEIHSRLSLVQEMEHACREILSQE
;
A
#
# COMPACT_ATOMS: atom_id res chain seq x y z
N MET A 1 -2.21 24.71 41.00
CA MET A 1 -2.94 24.01 39.92
C MET A 1 -3.79 22.95 40.60
N ASP A 2 -5.11 22.96 40.37
CA ASP A 2 -5.99 21.95 40.96
C ASP A 2 -5.82 20.58 40.26
N ALA A 3 -6.22 19.51 40.94
CA ALA A 3 -6.07 18.14 40.44
C ALA A 3 -6.81 17.91 39.10
N GLY A 4 -7.95 18.60 38.88
CA GLY A 4 -8.70 18.50 37.63
C GLY A 4 -7.97 19.13 36.45
N THR A 5 -7.35 20.30 36.66
CA THR A 5 -6.53 20.97 35.66
C THR A 5 -5.31 20.14 35.29
N GLN A 6 -4.62 19.54 36.27
CA GLN A 6 -3.45 18.68 36.01
C GLN A 6 -3.82 17.40 35.24
N ALA A 7 -4.95 16.77 35.59
CA ALA A 7 -5.44 15.59 34.87
C ALA A 7 -5.80 15.91 33.41
N ARG A 8 -6.50 17.03 33.18
CA ARG A 8 -6.86 17.50 31.84
C ARG A 8 -5.63 17.77 30.97
N LEU A 9 -4.63 18.47 31.50
CA LEU A 9 -3.39 18.76 30.76
C LEU A 9 -2.61 17.48 30.44
N SER A 10 -2.54 16.53 31.37
CA SER A 10 -1.86 15.25 31.14
C SER A 10 -2.54 14.44 30.03
N HIS A 11 -3.88 14.45 29.99
CA HIS A 11 -4.64 13.81 28.92
C HIS A 11 -4.34 14.43 27.55
N PHE A 12 -4.43 15.75 27.44
CA PHE A 12 -4.16 16.43 26.16
C PHE A 12 -2.69 16.34 25.74
N GLN A 13 -1.75 16.31 26.67
CA GLN A 13 -0.34 16.06 26.36
C GLN A 13 -0.14 14.67 25.72
N ALA A 14 -0.82 13.65 26.26
CA ALA A 14 -0.77 12.31 25.70
C ALA A 14 -1.46 12.23 24.33
N LEU A 15 -2.58 12.94 24.15
CA LEU A 15 -3.28 13.03 22.86
C LEU A 15 -2.40 13.72 21.80
N TYR A 16 -1.79 14.86 22.15
CA TYR A 16 -0.91 15.60 21.26
C TYR A 16 0.27 14.75 20.79
N ALA A 17 0.93 14.04 21.71
CA ALA A 17 2.03 13.13 21.37
C ALA A 17 1.61 11.96 20.45
N ARG A 18 0.31 11.58 20.44
CA ARG A 18 -0.21 10.61 19.47
C ARG A 18 -0.39 11.26 18.10
N VAL A 19 -1.01 12.43 18.04
CA VAL A 19 -1.17 13.20 16.79
C VAL A 19 0.19 13.45 16.11
N GLU A 20 1.24 13.75 16.88
CA GLU A 20 2.59 13.88 16.31
C GLU A 20 3.10 12.59 15.66
N ARG A 21 2.79 11.42 16.23
CA ARG A 21 3.15 10.12 15.63
C ARG A 21 2.31 9.82 14.40
N ASP A 22 1.01 10.06 14.47
CA ASP A 22 0.08 9.86 13.35
C ASP A 22 0.54 10.70 12.13
N ASN A 23 0.97 11.95 12.36
CA ASN A 23 1.52 12.82 11.32
C ASN A 23 2.82 12.29 10.71
N ALA A 24 3.69 11.68 11.53
CA ALA A 24 4.93 11.07 11.04
C ALA A 24 4.64 9.82 10.19
N GLU A 25 3.65 9.00 10.58
CA GLU A 25 3.20 7.84 9.82
C GLU A 25 2.61 8.24 8.46
N LEU A 26 1.75 9.25 8.43
CA LEU A 26 1.21 9.80 7.18
C LEU A 26 2.32 10.32 6.26
N SER A 27 3.30 11.04 6.82
CA SER A 27 4.44 11.54 6.05
C SER A 27 5.26 10.39 5.44
N ALA A 28 5.51 9.33 6.21
CA ALA A 28 6.23 8.16 5.71
C ALA A 28 5.47 7.43 4.58
N ILE A 29 4.14 7.35 4.66
CA ILE A 29 3.30 6.80 3.58
C ILE A 29 3.46 7.64 2.31
N LEU A 30 3.36 8.97 2.40
CA LEU A 30 3.49 9.87 1.27
C LEU A 30 4.85 9.75 0.58
N GLU A 31 5.93 9.58 1.34
CA GLU A 31 7.28 9.34 0.80
C GLU A 31 7.45 7.95 0.18
N ALA A 32 6.70 6.96 0.63
CA ALA A 32 6.79 5.59 0.13
C ALA A 32 5.99 5.37 -1.17
N LEU A 33 4.89 6.12 -1.36
CA LEU A 33 3.97 5.95 -2.49
C LEU A 33 4.65 6.00 -3.87
N PRO A 34 5.55 6.94 -4.19
CA PRO A 34 6.22 6.97 -5.50
C PRO A 34 7.01 5.69 -5.77
N ARG A 35 7.78 5.21 -4.78
CA ARG A 35 8.57 3.98 -4.89
C ARG A 35 7.68 2.74 -5.03
N MET A 36 6.53 2.72 -4.36
CA MET A 36 5.53 1.66 -4.53
C MET A 36 4.94 1.67 -5.95
N GLN A 37 4.70 2.86 -6.51
CA GLN A 37 4.19 3.02 -7.86
C GLN A 37 5.21 2.57 -8.92
N GLU A 38 6.49 2.90 -8.74
CA GLU A 38 7.57 2.47 -9.64
C GLU A 38 7.64 0.94 -9.76
N ARG A 39 7.60 0.23 -8.62
CA ARG A 39 7.61 -1.25 -8.60
C ARG A 39 6.38 -1.86 -9.29
N LEU A 40 5.20 -1.26 -9.07
CA LEU A 40 4.00 -1.72 -9.75
C LEU A 40 4.11 -1.50 -11.27
N ALA A 41 4.62 -0.34 -11.70
CA ALA A 41 4.78 -0.03 -13.10
C ALA A 41 5.75 -0.99 -13.81
N GLU A 42 6.83 -1.38 -13.13
CA GLU A 42 7.76 -2.41 -13.61
C GLU A 42 7.06 -3.76 -13.78
N LEU A 43 6.29 -4.20 -12.77
CA LEU A 43 5.56 -5.46 -12.82
C LEU A 43 4.46 -5.48 -13.89
N VAL A 44 3.73 -4.38 -14.06
CA VAL A 44 2.75 -4.19 -15.13
C VAL A 44 3.44 -4.25 -16.49
N GLY A 45 4.58 -3.58 -16.65
CA GLY A 45 5.36 -3.61 -17.89
C GLY A 45 5.80 -5.03 -18.27
N TYR A 46 6.21 -5.83 -17.30
CA TYR A 46 6.48 -7.25 -17.51
C TYR A 46 5.22 -8.03 -17.91
N TYR A 47 4.10 -7.85 -17.19
CA TYR A 47 2.83 -8.52 -17.46
C TYR A 47 2.30 -8.25 -18.87
N ASP A 48 2.43 -7.01 -19.34
CA ASP A 48 1.94 -6.58 -20.65
C ASP A 48 2.83 -7.06 -21.83
N THR A 49 4.09 -7.44 -21.57
CA THR A 49 5.07 -7.65 -22.65
C THR A 49 5.69 -9.05 -22.71
N GLN A 50 6.02 -9.65 -21.58
CA GLN A 50 6.85 -10.86 -21.51
C GLN A 50 6.14 -12.04 -20.83
N TRP A 51 5.20 -11.75 -19.92
CA TRP A 51 4.55 -12.76 -19.10
C TRP A 51 3.95 -13.93 -19.89
N SER A 52 3.25 -13.67 -21.00
CA SER A 52 2.63 -14.74 -21.78
C SER A 52 3.67 -15.68 -22.41
N THR A 53 4.78 -15.12 -22.89
CA THR A 53 5.88 -15.90 -23.46
C THR A 53 6.53 -16.75 -22.38
N ASP A 54 6.85 -16.16 -21.24
CA ASP A 54 7.49 -16.88 -20.14
C ASP A 54 6.56 -17.94 -19.54
N HIS A 55 5.25 -17.68 -19.48
CA HIS A 55 4.24 -18.64 -19.04
C HIS A 55 4.19 -19.87 -19.96
N GLU A 56 4.13 -19.67 -21.28
CA GLU A 56 4.12 -20.74 -22.29
C GLU A 56 5.43 -21.54 -22.28
N GLU A 57 6.57 -20.85 -22.14
CA GLU A 57 7.87 -21.50 -22.04
C GLU A 57 7.93 -22.40 -20.82
N ILE A 58 7.53 -21.93 -19.63
CA ILE A 58 7.56 -22.73 -18.39
C ILE A 58 6.61 -23.92 -18.43
N ASP A 59 5.40 -23.77 -18.99
CA ASP A 59 4.45 -24.89 -19.13
C ASP A 59 4.98 -26.00 -20.07
N SER A 60 5.91 -25.65 -20.97
CA SER A 60 6.55 -26.60 -21.88
C SER A 60 7.71 -27.41 -21.26
N PHE A 61 8.18 -27.05 -20.06
CA PHE A 61 9.25 -27.80 -19.39
C PHE A 61 8.74 -29.11 -18.75
N PRO A 62 9.57 -30.17 -18.70
CA PRO A 62 9.24 -31.39 -17.99
C PRO A 62 8.97 -31.10 -16.50
N SER A 63 7.90 -31.70 -15.99
CA SER A 63 7.37 -31.45 -14.65
C SER A 63 8.46 -31.55 -13.57
N GLY A 64 8.83 -30.43 -12.94
CA GLY A 64 9.75 -30.42 -11.79
C GLY A 64 10.73 -29.25 -11.68
N GLU A 65 10.88 -28.42 -12.70
CA GLU A 65 11.75 -27.22 -12.63
C GLU A 65 10.93 -25.93 -12.58
N GLY A 66 11.18 -25.11 -11.54
CA GLY A 66 10.79 -23.69 -11.48
C GLY A 66 9.29 -23.37 -11.48
N SER A 67 8.63 -23.44 -10.32
CA SER A 67 7.31 -22.81 -10.16
C SER A 67 7.46 -21.36 -9.71
N TYR A 68 7.11 -20.42 -10.61
CA TYR A 68 7.07 -18.99 -10.31
C TYR A 68 5.63 -18.56 -10.11
N SER A 69 5.30 -18.05 -8.92
CA SER A 69 3.93 -17.60 -8.61
C SER A 69 3.45 -16.49 -9.55
N ILE A 70 4.37 -15.65 -10.04
CA ILE A 70 4.07 -14.56 -10.97
C ILE A 70 3.55 -15.05 -12.34
N LEU A 71 3.77 -16.32 -12.69
CA LEU A 71 3.31 -16.92 -13.93
C LEU A 71 1.92 -17.55 -13.82
N SER A 72 1.26 -17.51 -12.66
CA SER A 72 -0.15 -17.87 -12.64
C SER A 72 -0.97 -16.78 -13.34
N GLU A 73 -2.07 -17.18 -13.98
CA GLU A 73 -2.97 -16.26 -14.71
C GLU A 73 -3.44 -15.09 -13.83
N ASP A 74 -3.64 -15.35 -12.53
CA ASP A 74 -4.26 -14.39 -11.62
C ASP A 74 -3.26 -13.61 -10.75
N ALA A 75 -2.00 -14.03 -10.60
CA ALA A 75 -1.12 -13.45 -9.57
C ALA A 75 -0.89 -11.94 -9.76
N ILE A 76 -0.40 -11.55 -10.94
CA ILE A 76 -0.10 -10.14 -11.20
C ILE A 76 -1.39 -9.33 -11.33
N TYR A 77 -2.40 -9.89 -12.00
CA TYR A 77 -3.72 -9.26 -12.13
C TYR A 77 -4.33 -8.91 -10.76
N ASN A 78 -4.31 -9.85 -9.81
CA ASN A 78 -4.86 -9.65 -8.46
C ASN A 78 -4.13 -8.55 -7.69
N GLU A 79 -2.81 -8.48 -7.79
CA GLU A 79 -2.03 -7.44 -7.11
C GLU A 79 -2.28 -6.04 -7.70
N ILE A 80 -2.44 -5.94 -9.03
CA ILE A 80 -2.84 -4.69 -9.70
C ILE A 80 -4.20 -4.22 -9.18
N HIS A 81 -5.17 -5.13 -9.08
CA HIS A 81 -6.53 -4.82 -8.64
C HIS A 81 -6.58 -4.47 -7.15
N SER A 82 -5.85 -5.21 -6.33
CA SER A 82 -5.73 -4.94 -4.89
C SER A 82 -5.12 -3.55 -4.66
N ARG A 83 -4.09 -3.19 -5.43
CA ARG A 83 -3.49 -1.85 -5.36
C ARG A 83 -4.46 -0.74 -5.77
N LEU A 84 -5.27 -0.94 -6.80
CA LEU A 84 -6.32 0.00 -7.22
C LEU A 84 -7.36 0.20 -6.11
N SER A 85 -7.85 -0.88 -5.50
CA SER A 85 -8.80 -0.82 -4.37
C SER A 85 -8.23 -0.01 -3.21
N LEU A 86 -6.99 -0.31 -2.81
CA LEU A 86 -6.34 0.39 -1.70
C LEU A 86 -6.17 1.89 -1.98
N VAL A 87 -5.81 2.28 -3.21
CA VAL A 87 -5.67 3.70 -3.56
C VAL A 87 -7.02 4.42 -3.55
N GLN A 88 -8.09 3.75 -3.99
CA GLN A 88 -9.45 4.30 -3.92
C GLN A 88 -9.92 4.48 -2.48
N GLU A 89 -9.65 3.50 -1.62
CA GLU A 89 -9.93 3.61 -0.17
C GLU A 89 -9.15 4.77 0.47
N MET A 90 -7.86 4.92 0.12
CA MET A 90 -7.06 6.05 0.56
C MET A 90 -7.62 7.39 0.08
N GLU A 91 -8.02 7.49 -1.19
CA GLU A 91 -8.65 8.70 -1.74
C GLU A 91 -9.93 9.04 -0.98
N HIS A 92 -10.79 8.05 -0.74
CA HIS A 92 -12.04 8.24 -0.01
C HIS A 92 -11.78 8.75 1.40
N ALA A 93 -10.88 8.10 2.15
CA ALA A 93 -10.52 8.51 3.51
C ALA A 93 -9.96 9.95 3.54
N CYS A 94 -9.11 10.31 2.57
CA CYS A 94 -8.59 11.68 2.46
C CYS A 94 -9.71 12.70 2.20
N ARG A 95 -10.67 12.38 1.33
CA ARG A 95 -11.83 13.26 1.06
C ARG A 95 -12.69 13.46 2.31
N GLU A 96 -12.94 12.39 3.07
CA GLU A 96 -13.70 12.48 4.32
C GLU A 96 -13.00 13.39 5.33
N ILE A 97 -11.68 13.22 5.53
CA ILE A 97 -10.89 14.09 6.42
C ILE A 97 -10.98 15.55 5.98
N LEU A 98 -10.77 15.84 4.69
CA LEU A 98 -10.79 17.19 4.15
C LEU A 98 -12.17 17.86 4.21
N SER A 99 -13.25 17.07 4.31
CA SER A 99 -14.61 17.60 4.45
C SER A 99 -14.99 18.00 5.88
N GLN A 100 -14.15 17.68 6.86
CA GLN A 100 -14.37 17.99 8.28
C GLN A 100 -13.72 19.31 8.71
N GLU A 101 -12.96 19.95 7.82
CA GLU A 101 -12.39 21.30 7.97
C GLU A 101 -13.27 22.38 7.33
#